data_AF-M2RW08-F1
#
_entry.id   AF-M2RW08-F1
#
_cell.length_a   1.000
_cell.length_b   1.000
_cell.length_c   1.000
_cell.angle_alpha   90.00
_cell.angle_beta   90.00
_cell.angle_gamma   90.00
#
_symmetry.space_group_name_H-M   'P 1'
#
loop_
_entity.id
_entity.type
_entity.pdbx_description
1 polymer ?
#
loop_
_entity_poly.entity_id
_entity_poly.type
_entity_poly.pdbx_seq_one_letter_code
_entity_poly.pdbx_strand_id
1 'polypeptide(L)'
;MAPVLDNIRSNNIMPSFDGFFSEKMQKTLFAPLRVNLHGYKGVEVKGHVDRVVAIALRQDIAKDPYSDPAAVMTQYIVAKEEGTRLFQEGQVELGCLKWQDATVEIDMLIVSSSWPDLVRQGKEEFVSQLAQVYFIMRLNIIHVQLSNWSESSFVAEVLADDSLNCAFKSLKQDYWVKGYKHIVSATHRAELLFRYATFLRLQADPGNKERALKFINLALQRQPGDPGILREKDTILEWMRQL
;
A
#
# COMPACT_ATOMS: atom_id res chain seq x y z
N MET A 1 10.86 -31.08 -51.82
CA MET A 1 10.80 -32.43 -51.24
C MET A 1 11.67 -32.43 -50.00
N ALA A 2 11.07 -32.51 -48.82
CA ALA A 2 11.78 -32.60 -47.54
C ALA A 2 12.33 -34.03 -47.37
N PRO A 3 13.47 -34.23 -46.69
CA PRO A 3 14.04 -35.54 -46.50
C PRO A 3 13.17 -36.37 -45.54
N VAL A 4 12.89 -37.61 -45.95
CA VAL A 4 12.15 -38.64 -45.20
C VAL A 4 13.10 -39.29 -44.19
N LEU A 5 12.74 -39.26 -42.91
CA LEU A 5 13.51 -39.79 -41.78
C LEU A 5 13.30 -41.31 -41.58
N ASP A 6 13.53 -42.12 -42.61
CA ASP A 6 13.22 -43.57 -42.55
C ASP A 6 14.38 -44.48 -42.10
N ASN A 7 15.49 -43.94 -41.58
CA ASN A 7 16.63 -44.80 -41.21
C ASN A 7 17.37 -44.38 -39.93
N ILE A 8 16.66 -44.26 -38.81
CA ILE A 8 17.32 -44.33 -37.48
C ILE A 8 16.88 -45.63 -36.80
N ARG A 9 17.64 -46.70 -37.07
CA ARG A 9 17.62 -47.92 -36.28
C ARG A 9 18.11 -47.61 -34.87
N SER A 10 17.17 -47.63 -33.93
CA SER A 10 17.27 -48.20 -32.58
C SER A 10 18.67 -48.61 -32.12
N ASN A 11 19.41 -47.64 -31.56
CA ASN A 11 20.37 -47.89 -30.50
C ASN A 11 19.98 -47.02 -29.30
N ASN A 12 19.32 -47.67 -28.34
CA ASN A 12 18.88 -47.12 -27.06
C ASN A 12 20.06 -46.54 -26.28
N ILE A 13 20.15 -45.21 -26.24
CA ILE A 13 20.06 -44.36 -25.04
C ILE A 13 19.63 -43.00 -25.59
N MET A 14 18.33 -42.81 -25.85
CA MET A 14 17.82 -41.43 -25.80
C MET A 14 17.96 -41.00 -24.35
N PRO A 15 18.55 -39.82 -24.03
CA PRO A 15 18.48 -39.31 -22.68
C PRO A 15 17.00 -39.26 -22.31
N SER A 16 16.63 -40.03 -21.28
CA SER A 16 15.27 -40.02 -20.78
C SER A 16 14.95 -38.58 -20.38
N PHE A 17 13.98 -37.99 -21.07
CA PHE A 17 13.45 -36.67 -20.71
C PHE A 17 12.55 -36.76 -19.46
N ASP A 18 12.49 -37.92 -18.78
CA ASP A 18 11.64 -38.14 -17.61
C ASP A 18 11.99 -37.16 -16.48
N GLY A 19 13.26 -36.76 -16.38
CA GLY A 19 13.69 -35.69 -15.46
C GLY A 19 13.22 -34.29 -15.88
N PHE A 20 13.21 -34.00 -17.18
CA PHE A 20 12.83 -32.71 -17.77
C PHE A 20 11.32 -32.46 -17.69
N PHE A 21 10.52 -33.51 -17.86
CA PHE A 21 9.05 -33.46 -17.71
C PHE A 21 8.57 -33.91 -16.32
N SER A 22 9.46 -34.00 -15.33
CA SER A 22 9.05 -34.32 -13.96
C SER A 22 8.10 -33.26 -13.39
N GLU A 23 7.18 -33.68 -12.51
CA GLU A 23 6.26 -32.77 -11.81
C GLU A 23 7.00 -31.61 -11.13
N LYS A 24 8.17 -31.91 -10.54
CA LYS A 24 9.04 -30.90 -9.91
C LYS A 24 9.51 -29.84 -10.91
N MET A 25 10.01 -30.25 -12.08
CA MET A 25 10.47 -29.32 -13.11
C MET A 25 9.30 -28.48 -13.66
N GLN A 26 8.15 -29.11 -13.92
CA GLN A 26 6.96 -28.39 -14.38
C GLN A 26 6.49 -27.34 -13.36
N LYS A 27 6.47 -27.67 -12.07
CA LYS A 27 6.17 -26.70 -10.99
C LYS A 27 7.17 -25.54 -10.98
N THR A 28 8.46 -25.81 -11.15
CA THR A 28 9.50 -24.77 -11.22
C THR A 28 9.29 -23.84 -12.42
N LEU A 29 9.02 -24.40 -13.61
CA LEU A 29 8.78 -23.62 -14.83
C LEU A 29 7.51 -22.78 -14.75
N PHE A 30 6.49 -23.26 -14.03
CA PHE A 30 5.23 -22.54 -13.83
C PHE A 30 5.23 -21.57 -12.67
N ALA A 31 6.26 -21.58 -11.80
CA ALA A 31 6.33 -20.68 -10.66
C ALA A 31 6.21 -19.19 -11.07
N PRO A 32 6.91 -18.69 -12.10
CA PRO A 32 6.75 -17.30 -12.53
C PRO A 32 5.34 -16.97 -13.02
N LEU A 33 4.64 -17.92 -13.65
CA LEU A 33 3.27 -17.72 -14.12
C LEU A 33 2.30 -17.64 -12.94
N ARG A 34 2.46 -18.48 -11.92
CA ARG A 34 1.65 -18.42 -10.69
C ARG A 34 1.88 -17.15 -9.89
N VAL A 35 3.07 -16.57 -9.97
CA VAL A 35 3.40 -15.33 -9.27
C VAL A 35 2.86 -14.11 -10.01
N ASN A 36 2.99 -14.08 -11.34
CA ASN A 36 2.77 -12.86 -12.13
C ASN A 36 1.44 -12.81 -12.88
N LEU A 37 0.73 -13.94 -13.07
CA LEU A 37 -0.53 -13.98 -13.79
C LEU A 37 -1.69 -14.31 -12.86
N HIS A 38 -2.63 -13.39 -12.76
CA HIS A 38 -3.84 -13.51 -11.94
C HIS A 38 -5.03 -12.88 -12.66
N GLY A 39 -6.24 -13.31 -12.33
CA GLY A 39 -7.51 -12.82 -12.89
C GLY A 39 -7.88 -13.38 -14.28
N TYR A 40 -7.03 -14.22 -14.89
CA TYR A 40 -7.28 -14.75 -16.23
C TYR A 40 -8.03 -16.09 -16.18
N LYS A 41 -9.36 -16.02 -16.29
CA LYS A 41 -10.25 -17.20 -16.21
C LYS A 41 -10.24 -18.09 -17.46
N GLY A 42 -9.76 -17.57 -18.59
CA GLY A 42 -9.73 -18.24 -19.90
C GLY A 42 -8.43 -18.96 -20.24
N VAL A 43 -7.52 -19.18 -19.29
CA VAL A 43 -6.20 -19.75 -19.57
C VAL A 43 -6.30 -21.24 -19.92
N GLU A 44 -5.59 -21.65 -20.97
CA GLU A 44 -5.41 -23.03 -21.39
C GLU A 44 -3.93 -23.43 -21.30
N VAL A 45 -3.64 -24.61 -20.77
CA VAL A 45 -2.30 -25.20 -20.73
C VAL A 45 -2.29 -26.37 -21.70
N LYS A 46 -1.49 -26.27 -22.77
CA LYS A 46 -1.40 -27.27 -23.85
C LYS A 46 0.00 -27.90 -23.88
N GLY A 47 0.09 -29.15 -24.37
CA GLY A 47 1.35 -29.88 -24.52
C GLY A 47 1.54 -31.01 -23.50
N HIS A 48 2.78 -31.50 -23.38
CA HIS A 48 3.14 -32.60 -22.46
C HIS A 48 3.36 -32.06 -21.04
N VAL A 49 2.26 -31.85 -20.31
CA VAL A 49 2.22 -31.35 -18.94
C VAL A 49 1.36 -32.29 -18.11
N ASP A 50 1.75 -32.53 -16.86
CA ASP A 50 0.94 -33.30 -15.93
C ASP A 50 -0.42 -32.61 -15.73
N ARG A 51 -1.49 -33.41 -15.79
CA ARG A 51 -2.86 -32.90 -15.77
C ARG A 51 -3.20 -32.21 -14.44
N VAL A 52 -2.69 -32.72 -13.32
CA VAL A 52 -2.93 -32.13 -11.99
C VAL A 52 -2.18 -30.81 -11.87
N VAL A 53 -0.93 -30.75 -12.34
CA VAL A 53 -0.14 -29.51 -12.36
C VAL A 53 -0.79 -28.44 -13.24
N ALA A 54 -1.27 -28.82 -14.42
CA ALA A 54 -1.96 -27.92 -15.34
C ALA A 54 -3.29 -27.38 -14.77
N ILE A 55 -4.10 -28.23 -14.14
CA ILE A 55 -5.35 -27.81 -13.47
C ILE A 55 -5.03 -26.85 -12.32
N ALA A 56 -4.06 -27.17 -11.47
CA ALA A 56 -3.65 -26.31 -10.37
C ALA A 56 -3.16 -24.94 -10.86
N LEU A 57 -2.32 -24.91 -11.90
CA LEU A 57 -1.88 -23.66 -12.52
C LEU A 57 -3.04 -22.81 -13.03
N ARG A 58 -4.01 -23.41 -13.73
CA ARG A 58 -5.19 -22.69 -14.23
C ARG A 58 -6.05 -22.15 -13.10
N GLN A 59 -6.24 -22.92 -12.03
CA GLN A 59 -6.96 -22.49 -10.85
C GLN A 59 -6.24 -21.34 -10.14
N ASP A 60 -4.91 -21.39 -10.05
CA ASP A 60 -4.11 -20.32 -9.46
C ASP A 60 -4.18 -19.04 -10.30
N ILE A 61 -3.99 -19.11 -11.62
CA ILE A 61 -4.07 -17.93 -12.50
C ILE A 61 -5.49 -17.33 -12.56
N ALA A 62 -6.51 -18.16 -12.37
CA ALA A 62 -7.90 -17.68 -12.33
C ALA A 62 -8.24 -16.93 -11.04
N LYS A 63 -7.43 -17.04 -9.97
CA LYS A 63 -7.59 -16.24 -8.76
C LYS A 63 -7.27 -14.79 -9.05
N ASP A 64 -7.94 -13.88 -8.37
CA ASP A 64 -7.63 -12.47 -8.46
C ASP A 64 -6.23 -12.18 -7.86
N PRO A 65 -5.53 -11.11 -8.30
CA PRO A 65 -4.15 -10.79 -7.90
C PRO A 65 -3.95 -10.72 -6.39
N TYR A 66 -5.03 -10.45 -5.66
CA TYR A 66 -5.06 -10.35 -4.22
C TYR A 66 -6.06 -11.38 -3.68
N SER A 67 -5.65 -12.65 -3.63
CA SER A 67 -6.51 -13.74 -3.15
C SER A 67 -6.26 -14.12 -1.69
N ASP A 68 -5.13 -13.72 -1.11
CA ASP A 68 -4.68 -14.10 0.23
C ASP A 68 -4.53 -12.86 1.14
N PRO A 69 -5.44 -12.64 2.10
CA PRO A 69 -5.37 -11.54 3.05
C PRO A 69 -4.08 -11.49 3.87
N ALA A 70 -3.50 -12.65 4.21
CA ALA A 70 -2.28 -12.70 5.02
C ALA A 70 -1.07 -12.21 4.21
N ALA A 71 -0.93 -12.68 2.96
CA ALA A 71 0.13 -12.22 2.06
C ALA A 71 0.02 -10.73 1.76
N VAL A 72 -1.20 -10.22 1.49
CA VAL A 72 -1.46 -8.79 1.28
C VAL A 72 -1.08 -7.98 2.52
N MET A 73 -1.44 -8.45 3.72
CA MET A 73 -1.07 -7.77 4.96
C MET A 73 0.45 -7.75 5.15
N THR A 74 1.13 -8.87 4.96
CA THR A 74 2.59 -8.95 5.07
C THR A 74 3.27 -8.00 4.10
N GLN A 75 2.82 -7.90 2.86
CA GLN A 75 3.36 -6.97 1.87
C GLN A 75 3.33 -5.52 2.39
N TYR A 76 2.19 -5.05 2.89
CA TYR A 76 2.06 -3.65 3.33
C TYR A 76 2.71 -3.37 4.68
N ILE A 77 2.79 -4.35 5.58
CA ILE A 77 3.62 -4.24 6.80
C ILE A 77 5.09 -4.09 6.41
N VAL A 78 5.60 -4.94 5.52
CA VAL A 78 7.00 -4.86 5.04
C VAL A 78 7.26 -3.51 4.38
N ALA A 79 6.36 -3.02 3.53
CA ALA A 79 6.52 -1.71 2.90
C ALA A 79 6.55 -0.55 3.93
N LYS A 80 5.69 -0.59 4.95
CA LYS A 80 5.69 0.39 6.04
C LYS A 80 7.02 0.39 6.80
N GLU A 81 7.50 -0.78 7.19
CA GLU A 81 8.76 -0.93 7.93
C GLU A 81 9.97 -0.55 7.07
N GLU A 82 9.99 -0.92 5.78
CA GLU A 82 11.07 -0.56 4.86
C GLU A 82 11.15 0.95 4.65
N GLY A 83 10.01 1.63 4.45
CA GLY A 83 9.99 3.09 4.37
C GLY A 83 10.45 3.75 5.67
N THR A 84 10.13 3.15 6.83
CA THR A 84 10.57 3.63 8.15
C THR A 84 12.08 3.49 8.31
N ARG A 85 12.64 2.35 7.92
CA ARG A 85 14.09 2.11 7.92
C ARG A 85 14.82 3.09 7.01
N LEU A 86 14.35 3.28 5.77
CA LEU A 86 14.95 4.23 4.82
C LEU A 86 14.93 5.66 5.37
N PHE A 87 13.81 6.08 5.97
CA PHE A 87 13.71 7.38 6.62
C PHE A 87 14.73 7.55 7.76
N GLN A 88 14.88 6.53 8.63
CA GLN A 88 15.84 6.54 9.74
C GLN A 88 17.30 6.55 9.27
N GLU A 89 17.58 5.97 8.11
CA GLU A 89 18.91 5.98 7.46
C GLU A 89 19.22 7.29 6.73
N GLY A 90 18.34 8.30 6.80
CA GLY A 90 18.49 9.57 6.11
C GLY A 90 18.11 9.53 4.63
N GLN A 91 17.65 8.38 4.13
CA GLN A 91 17.12 8.22 2.77
C GLN A 91 15.65 8.65 2.72
N VAL A 92 15.38 9.90 3.13
CA VAL A 92 14.04 10.42 3.39
C VAL A 92 13.12 10.34 2.16
N GLU A 93 13.61 10.75 1.00
CA GLU A 93 12.83 10.71 -0.25
C GLU A 93 12.46 9.29 -0.66
N LEU A 94 13.41 8.34 -0.57
CA LEU A 94 13.16 6.93 -0.89
C LEU A 94 12.17 6.30 0.10
N GLY A 95 12.29 6.62 1.39
CA GLY A 95 11.32 6.19 2.39
C GLY A 95 9.91 6.73 2.12
N CYS A 96 9.81 8.00 1.71
CA CYS A 96 8.56 8.62 1.34
C CYS A 96 7.92 7.99 0.09
N LEU A 97 8.73 7.77 -0.96
CA LEU A 97 8.29 7.11 -2.18
C LEU A 97 7.76 5.70 -1.89
N LYS A 98 8.45 4.94 -1.03
CA LYS A 98 8.02 3.60 -0.62
C LYS A 98 6.63 3.60 0.03
N TRP A 99 6.35 4.57 0.91
CA TRP A 99 5.03 4.72 1.49
C TRP A 99 3.99 5.18 0.47
N GLN A 100 4.34 6.07 -0.46
CA GLN A 100 3.44 6.53 -1.51
C GLN A 100 3.00 5.38 -2.40
N ASP A 101 3.93 4.61 -2.94
CA ASP A 101 3.64 3.44 -3.78
C ASP A 101 2.71 2.46 -3.07
N ALA A 102 3.03 2.12 -1.82
CA ALA A 102 2.22 1.20 -1.02
C ALA A 102 0.80 1.74 -0.75
N THR A 103 0.65 3.04 -0.45
CA THR A 103 -0.68 3.62 -0.19
C THR A 103 -1.52 3.73 -1.47
N VAL A 104 -0.92 4.02 -2.62
CA VAL A 104 -1.60 4.01 -3.92
C VAL A 104 -2.06 2.60 -4.28
N GLU A 105 -1.23 1.58 -4.05
CA GLU A 105 -1.63 0.18 -4.22
C GLU A 105 -2.81 -0.21 -3.33
N ILE A 106 -2.83 0.24 -2.07
CA ILE A 106 -3.97 0.01 -1.17
C ILE A 106 -5.23 0.70 -1.69
N ASP A 107 -5.13 1.94 -2.18
CA ASP A 107 -6.27 2.66 -2.74
C ASP A 107 -6.85 1.93 -3.97
N MET A 108 -5.98 1.41 -4.85
CA MET A 108 -6.38 0.56 -5.98
C MET A 108 -6.99 -0.77 -5.51
N LEU A 109 -6.45 -1.38 -4.46
CA LEU A 109 -6.95 -2.62 -3.92
C LEU A 109 -8.38 -2.48 -3.40
N ILE A 110 -8.70 -1.42 -2.65
CA ILE A 110 -10.03 -1.21 -2.04
C ILE A 110 -11.13 -1.09 -3.12
N VAL A 111 -10.81 -0.52 -4.29
CA VAL A 111 -11.77 -0.38 -5.39
C VAL A 111 -11.75 -1.55 -6.38
N SER A 112 -10.86 -2.53 -6.18
CA SER A 112 -10.73 -3.69 -7.05
C SER A 112 -11.82 -4.74 -6.82
N SER A 113 -11.99 -5.64 -7.79
CA SER A 113 -12.87 -6.80 -7.66
C SER A 113 -12.44 -7.78 -6.57
N SER A 114 -11.17 -7.74 -6.14
CA SER A 114 -10.61 -8.61 -5.12
C SER A 114 -11.02 -8.21 -3.70
N TRP A 115 -11.36 -6.93 -3.48
CA TRP A 115 -11.61 -6.39 -2.15
C TRP A 115 -12.70 -7.13 -1.36
N PRO A 116 -13.90 -7.41 -1.92
CA PRO A 116 -14.95 -8.13 -1.19
C PRO A 116 -14.49 -9.52 -0.72
N ASP A 117 -13.69 -10.21 -1.53
CA ASP A 117 -13.20 -11.55 -1.23
C ASP A 117 -12.10 -11.53 -0.18
N LEU A 118 -11.21 -10.54 -0.21
CA LEU A 118 -10.22 -10.33 0.85
C LEU A 118 -10.87 -10.03 2.19
N VAL A 119 -11.84 -9.11 2.22
CA VAL A 119 -12.56 -8.75 3.45
C VAL A 119 -13.33 -9.96 3.99
N ARG A 120 -13.97 -10.75 3.12
CA ARG A 120 -14.69 -11.96 3.52
C ARG A 120 -13.76 -13.01 4.13
N GLN A 121 -12.57 -13.19 3.58
CA GLN A 121 -11.59 -14.18 4.05
C GLN A 121 -10.86 -13.71 5.31
N GLY A 122 -10.32 -12.48 5.30
CA GLY A 122 -9.53 -11.90 6.39
C GLY A 122 -10.36 -11.29 7.52
N LYS A 123 -11.67 -11.12 7.29
CA LYS A 123 -12.65 -10.57 8.24
C LYS A 123 -12.26 -9.17 8.72
N GLU A 124 -12.89 -8.74 9.81
CA GLU A 124 -12.67 -7.43 10.41
C GLU A 124 -11.23 -7.20 10.87
N GLU A 125 -10.54 -8.24 11.33
CA GLU A 125 -9.15 -8.15 11.77
C GLU A 125 -8.23 -7.68 10.64
N PHE A 126 -8.36 -8.28 9.45
CA PHE A 126 -7.63 -7.85 8.26
C PHE A 126 -7.90 -6.38 7.92
N VAL A 127 -9.17 -5.98 7.90
CA VAL A 127 -9.55 -4.58 7.60
C VAL A 127 -8.96 -3.63 8.62
N SER A 128 -9.01 -3.98 9.90
CA SER A 128 -8.50 -3.13 10.98
C SER A 128 -6.99 -2.96 10.93
N GLN A 129 -6.24 -4.03 10.65
CA GLN A 129 -4.79 -3.96 10.50
C GLN A 129 -4.40 -3.16 9.26
N LEU A 130 -5.09 -3.37 8.12
CA LEU A 130 -4.79 -2.66 6.88
C LEU A 130 -5.08 -1.17 7.05
N ALA A 131 -6.20 -0.82 7.68
CA ALA A 131 -6.56 0.55 7.97
C ALA A 131 -5.52 1.26 8.83
N GLN A 132 -5.02 0.58 9.86
CA GLN A 132 -3.96 1.11 10.72
C GLN A 132 -2.65 1.32 9.95
N VAL A 133 -2.20 0.32 9.16
CA VAL A 133 -0.97 0.41 8.38
C VAL A 133 -1.05 1.55 7.36
N TYR A 134 -2.15 1.62 6.61
CA TYR A 134 -2.43 2.69 5.65
C TYR A 134 -2.41 4.07 6.32
N PHE A 135 -3.11 4.22 7.45
CA PHE A 135 -3.18 5.47 8.18
C PHE A 135 -1.80 5.97 8.62
N ILE A 136 -0.95 5.08 9.12
CA ILE A 136 0.42 5.43 9.54
C ILE A 136 1.29 5.83 8.36
N MET A 137 1.21 5.11 7.23
CA MET A 137 1.96 5.51 6.03
C MET A 137 1.52 6.87 5.52
N ARG A 138 0.20 7.15 5.46
CA ARG A 138 -0.32 8.48 5.10
C ARG A 138 0.16 9.57 6.05
N LEU A 139 0.16 9.31 7.36
CA LEU A 139 0.78 10.21 8.33
C LEU A 139 2.24 10.47 7.98
N ASN A 140 3.06 9.43 7.82
CA ASN A 140 4.49 9.57 7.54
C ASN A 140 4.76 10.39 6.27
N ILE A 141 3.99 10.18 5.20
CA ILE A 141 4.07 10.98 3.98
C ILE A 141 3.83 12.46 4.31
N ILE A 142 2.75 12.80 5.02
CA ILE A 142 2.48 14.19 5.43
C ILE A 142 3.67 14.78 6.19
N HIS A 143 4.26 14.04 7.12
CA HIS A 143 5.40 14.54 7.90
C HIS A 143 6.60 14.90 7.03
N VAL A 144 6.95 14.06 6.06
CA VAL A 144 8.04 14.33 5.12
C VAL A 144 7.73 15.57 4.30
N GLN A 145 6.54 15.66 3.70
CA GLN A 145 6.17 16.78 2.85
C GLN A 145 6.15 18.12 3.60
N LEU A 146 5.65 18.13 4.84
CA LEU A 146 5.68 19.35 5.67
C LEU A 146 7.10 19.73 6.08
N SER A 147 7.99 18.76 6.28
CA SER A 147 9.40 19.02 6.62
C SER A 147 10.17 19.62 5.42
N ASN A 148 9.84 19.21 4.20
CA ASN A 148 10.51 19.65 2.98
C ASN A 148 9.81 20.85 2.30
N TRP A 149 8.88 21.52 2.99
CA TRP A 149 8.04 22.57 2.41
C TRP A 149 8.85 23.72 1.80
N SER A 150 10.00 24.07 2.37
CA SER A 150 10.86 25.15 1.87
C SER A 150 11.61 24.80 0.59
N GLU A 151 11.80 23.51 0.30
CA GLU A 151 12.58 23.05 -0.87
C GLU A 151 11.73 22.98 -2.13
N SER A 152 10.47 22.56 -2.01
CA SER A 152 9.54 22.47 -3.13
C SER A 152 8.10 22.61 -2.66
N SER A 153 7.68 23.84 -2.39
CA SER A 153 6.37 24.12 -1.77
C SER A 153 5.19 23.57 -2.58
N PHE A 154 5.21 23.67 -3.91
CA PHE A 154 4.13 23.16 -4.76
C PHE A 154 3.97 21.64 -4.67
N VAL A 155 5.06 20.89 -4.80
CA VAL A 155 5.02 19.42 -4.75
C VAL A 155 4.65 18.96 -3.35
N ALA A 156 5.26 19.58 -2.33
CA ALA A 156 4.95 19.31 -0.93
C ALA A 156 3.48 19.57 -0.61
N GLU A 157 2.91 20.66 -1.11
CA GLU A 157 1.51 21.02 -0.90
C GLU A 157 0.56 19.97 -1.48
N VAL A 158 0.74 19.59 -2.76
CA VAL A 158 -0.12 18.62 -3.44
C VAL A 158 -0.09 17.26 -2.73
N LEU A 159 1.12 16.77 -2.40
CA LEU A 159 1.29 15.44 -1.78
C LEU A 159 0.84 15.41 -0.32
N ALA A 160 1.03 16.51 0.42
CA ALA A 160 0.53 16.65 1.79
C ALA A 160 -1.00 16.72 1.81
N ASP A 161 -1.63 17.50 0.91
CA ASP A 161 -3.09 17.62 0.85
C ASP A 161 -3.75 16.28 0.47
N ASP A 162 -3.23 15.58 -0.54
CA ASP A 162 -3.72 14.23 -0.90
C ASP A 162 -3.66 13.29 0.31
N SER A 163 -2.50 13.23 0.96
CA SER A 163 -2.30 12.33 2.10
C SER A 163 -3.15 12.70 3.31
N LEU A 164 -3.35 14.00 3.57
CA LEU A 164 -4.28 14.49 4.60
C LEU A 164 -5.72 14.08 4.28
N ASN A 165 -6.16 14.30 3.05
CA ASN A 165 -7.50 13.94 2.60
C ASN A 165 -7.75 12.44 2.73
N CYS A 166 -6.80 11.62 2.31
CA CYS A 166 -6.85 10.17 2.46
C CYS A 166 -6.86 9.73 3.93
N ALA A 167 -6.00 10.31 4.78
CA ALA A 167 -5.98 10.04 6.21
C ALA A 167 -7.28 10.43 6.92
N PHE A 168 -7.94 11.53 6.53
CA PHE A 168 -9.25 11.89 7.08
C PHE A 168 -10.38 11.00 6.56
N LYS A 169 -10.37 10.67 5.25
CA LYS A 169 -11.37 9.79 4.64
C LYS A 169 -11.32 8.38 5.24
N SER A 170 -10.13 7.84 5.47
CA SER A 170 -9.95 6.49 6.03
C SER A 170 -10.50 6.30 7.45
N LEU A 171 -10.77 7.40 8.15
CA LEU A 171 -11.39 7.40 9.49
C LEU A 171 -12.92 7.54 9.45
N LYS A 172 -13.52 7.76 8.27
CA LYS A 172 -14.97 7.82 8.14
C LYS A 172 -15.58 6.43 8.25
N GLN A 173 -16.79 6.39 8.80
CA GLN A 173 -17.61 5.18 8.76
C GLN A 173 -17.85 4.77 7.30
N ASP A 174 -17.88 3.46 7.05
CA ASP A 174 -18.14 2.84 5.76
C ASP A 174 -17.06 3.08 4.69
N TYR A 175 -15.92 3.70 5.02
CA TYR A 175 -14.82 3.89 4.06
C TYR A 175 -14.23 2.55 3.61
N TRP A 176 -13.90 1.67 4.55
CA TRP A 176 -13.25 0.39 4.28
C TRP A 176 -14.26 -0.70 3.90
N VAL A 177 -15.29 -0.85 4.73
CA VAL A 177 -16.40 -1.78 4.53
C VAL A 177 -17.61 -1.23 5.27
N LYS A 178 -18.82 -1.51 4.76
CA LYS A 178 -20.08 -1.11 5.38
C LYS A 178 -20.16 -1.61 6.84
N GLY A 179 -20.48 -0.71 7.75
CA GLY A 179 -20.56 -0.92 9.19
C GLY A 179 -19.25 -0.68 9.95
N TYR A 180 -18.11 -0.60 9.26
CA TYR A 180 -16.81 -0.44 9.90
C TYR A 180 -16.41 1.03 10.03
N LYS A 181 -15.76 1.37 11.14
CA LYS A 181 -15.15 2.68 11.38
C LYS A 181 -13.77 2.47 12.00
N HIS A 182 -12.73 2.94 11.32
CA HIS A 182 -11.39 2.87 11.88
C HIS A 182 -11.25 3.83 13.07
N ILE A 183 -10.82 3.30 14.21
CA ILE A 183 -10.57 4.06 15.43
C ILE A 183 -9.07 4.06 15.68
N VAL A 184 -8.46 5.25 15.58
CA VAL A 184 -7.05 5.47 15.89
C VAL A 184 -6.86 5.89 17.35
N SER A 185 -5.64 5.69 17.86
CA SER A 185 -5.27 6.17 19.20
C SER A 185 -5.37 7.68 19.32
N ALA A 186 -5.49 8.17 20.56
CA ALA A 186 -5.53 9.61 20.84
C ALA A 186 -4.28 10.34 20.30
N THR A 187 -3.12 9.71 20.44
CA THR A 187 -1.82 10.21 19.93
C THR A 187 -1.83 10.36 18.42
N HIS A 188 -2.17 9.31 17.67
CA HIS A 188 -2.25 9.37 16.20
C HIS A 188 -3.29 10.37 15.72
N ARG A 189 -4.41 10.52 16.45
CA ARG A 189 -5.40 11.55 16.16
C ARG A 189 -4.84 12.96 16.39
N ALA A 190 -4.09 13.17 17.48
CA ALA A 190 -3.44 14.44 17.77
C ALA A 190 -2.42 14.79 16.69
N GLU A 191 -1.61 13.83 16.25
CA GLU A 191 -0.62 14.00 15.17
C GLU A 191 -1.26 14.42 13.85
N LEU A 192 -2.37 13.78 13.44
CA LEU A 192 -3.09 14.18 12.23
C LEU A 192 -3.58 15.63 12.32
N LEU A 193 -4.16 16.02 13.46
CA LEU A 193 -4.70 17.36 13.68
C LEU A 193 -3.58 18.40 13.72
N PHE A 194 -2.46 18.09 14.38
CA PHE A 194 -1.25 18.91 14.40
C PHE A 194 -0.72 19.14 12.98
N ARG A 195 -0.50 18.05 12.22
CA ARG A 195 0.01 18.14 10.84
C ARG A 195 -0.94 18.91 9.93
N TYR A 196 -2.25 18.78 10.13
CA TYR A 196 -3.19 19.56 9.34
C TYR A 196 -3.15 21.05 9.68
N ALA A 197 -3.01 21.41 10.95
CA ALA A 197 -2.84 22.81 11.35
C ALA A 197 -1.55 23.41 10.75
N THR A 198 -0.45 22.65 10.78
CA THR A 198 0.82 23.06 10.16
C THR A 198 0.70 23.22 8.66
N PHE A 199 0.05 22.28 7.96
CA PHE A 199 -0.23 22.38 6.53
C PHE A 199 -0.95 23.69 6.18
N LEU A 200 -2.06 23.97 6.88
CA LEU A 200 -2.86 25.18 6.67
C LEU A 200 -2.07 26.47 6.91
N ARG A 201 -1.16 26.48 7.89
CA ARG A 201 -0.24 27.60 8.13
C ARG A 201 0.77 27.75 7.01
N LEU A 202 1.35 26.65 6.54
CA LEU A 202 2.39 26.64 5.51
C LEU A 202 1.88 27.04 4.13
N GLN A 203 0.60 26.80 3.83
CA GLN A 203 -0.07 27.37 2.65
C GLN A 203 -0.11 28.90 2.66
N ALA A 204 0.04 29.53 3.82
CA ALA A 204 0.03 30.98 4.03
C ALA A 204 -1.23 31.71 3.52
N ASP A 205 -2.32 30.99 3.25
CA ASP A 205 -3.61 31.56 2.88
C ASP A 205 -4.29 32.20 4.11
N PRO A 206 -4.55 33.52 4.11
CA PRO A 206 -5.25 34.18 5.22
C PRO A 206 -6.60 33.57 5.57
N GLY A 207 -7.32 32.97 4.60
CA GLY A 207 -8.59 32.28 4.82
C GLY A 207 -8.48 31.03 5.70
N ASN A 208 -7.27 30.49 5.86
CA ASN A 208 -7.01 29.27 6.63
C ASN A 208 -6.62 29.54 8.10
N LYS A 209 -6.38 30.79 8.50
CA LYS A 209 -5.92 31.17 9.85
C LYS A 209 -6.78 30.58 10.98
N GLU A 210 -8.09 30.81 10.94
CA GLU A 210 -9.01 30.30 11.97
C GLU A 210 -9.08 28.76 11.97
N ARG A 211 -9.00 28.15 10.78
CA ARG A 211 -9.03 26.70 10.62
C ARG A 211 -7.78 26.05 11.20
N ALA A 212 -6.60 26.62 10.95
CA ALA A 212 -5.35 26.19 11.55
C ALA A 212 -5.41 26.25 13.09
N LEU A 213 -5.89 27.37 13.65
CA LEU A 213 -6.06 27.54 15.09
C LEU A 213 -7.06 26.53 15.68
N LYS A 214 -8.15 26.23 14.97
CA LYS A 214 -9.11 25.21 15.40
C LYS A 214 -8.44 23.83 15.51
N PHE A 215 -7.70 23.41 14.49
CA PHE A 215 -7.08 22.08 14.47
C PHE A 215 -5.96 21.93 15.50
N ILE A 216 -5.12 22.95 15.70
CA ILE A 216 -4.06 22.88 16.72
C ILE A 216 -4.64 22.81 18.13
N ASN A 217 -5.74 23.51 18.41
CA ASN A 217 -6.43 23.40 19.70
C ASN A 217 -7.06 22.02 19.89
N LEU A 218 -7.63 21.41 18.85
CA LEU A 218 -8.11 20.02 18.92
C LEU A 218 -6.96 19.03 19.16
N ALA A 219 -5.77 19.27 18.60
CA ALA A 219 -4.59 18.47 18.87
C ALA A 219 -4.17 18.58 20.35
N LEU A 220 -4.13 19.80 20.91
CA LEU A 220 -3.83 20.03 22.34
C LEU A 220 -4.81 19.36 23.29
N GLN A 221 -6.11 19.32 22.95
CA GLN A 221 -7.10 18.62 23.76
C GLN A 221 -6.82 17.11 23.86
N ARG A 222 -6.18 16.53 22.83
CA ARG A 222 -5.85 15.10 22.78
C ARG A 222 -4.50 14.80 23.43
N GLN A 223 -3.56 15.74 23.35
CA GLN A 223 -2.24 15.61 23.95
C GLN A 223 -1.85 16.90 24.70
N PRO A 224 -2.40 17.12 25.89
CA PRO A 224 -2.13 18.33 26.67
C PRO A 224 -0.66 18.42 27.07
N GLY A 225 -0.07 19.61 26.93
CA GLY A 225 1.31 19.87 27.34
C GLY A 225 2.39 19.43 26.34
N ASP A 226 2.02 18.95 25.15
CA ASP A 226 3.00 18.62 24.12
C ASP A 226 3.78 19.87 23.66
N PRO A 227 5.13 19.91 23.81
CA PRO A 227 5.91 21.08 23.46
C PRO A 227 5.93 21.39 21.96
N GLY A 228 5.74 20.41 21.08
CA GLY A 228 5.67 20.62 19.64
C GLY A 228 4.36 21.30 19.25
N ILE A 229 3.23 20.80 19.76
CA ILE A 229 1.91 21.36 19.50
C ILE A 229 1.78 22.79 20.06
N LEU A 230 2.32 23.05 21.25
CA LEU A 230 2.33 24.39 21.84
C LEU A 230 3.13 25.39 21.01
N ARG A 231 4.34 25.03 20.58
CA ARG A 231 5.17 25.89 19.72
C ARG A 231 4.51 26.21 18.39
N GLU A 232 3.86 25.21 17.78
CA GLU A 232 3.14 25.44 16.52
C GLU A 232 1.91 26.34 16.73
N LYS A 233 1.20 26.18 17.85
CA LYS A 233 0.10 27.09 18.21
C LYS A 233 0.58 28.54 18.32
N ASP A 234 1.71 28.77 19.01
CA ASP A 234 2.28 30.11 19.13
C ASP A 234 2.66 30.68 17.76
N THR A 235 3.22 29.84 16.88
CA THR A 235 3.55 30.20 15.49
C THR A 235 2.30 30.59 14.69
N ILE A 236 1.21 29.84 14.82
CA ILE A 236 -0.09 30.17 14.19
C ILE A 236 -0.63 31.49 14.74
N LEU A 237 -0.59 31.70 16.05
CA LEU A 237 -1.06 32.93 16.68
C LEU A 237 -0.27 34.16 16.21
N GLU A 238 1.03 34.03 16.01
CA GLU A 238 1.86 35.10 15.45
C GLU A 238 1.52 35.36 13.98
N TRP A 239 1.39 34.31 13.16
CA TRP A 239 0.93 34.44 11.78
C TRP A 239 -0.46 35.12 11.68
N MET A 240 -1.35 34.87 12.63
CA MET A 240 -2.66 35.53 12.67
C MET A 240 -2.56 37.05 12.85
N ARG A 241 -1.56 37.54 13.61
CA ARG A 241 -1.34 38.98 13.88
C ARG A 241 -0.74 39.74 12.71
N GLN A 242 -0.09 39.04 11.79
CA GLN A 242 0.44 39.63 10.57
C GLN A 242 -0.73 39.92 9.62
N LEU A 243 -1.10 41.20 9.52
CA LEU A 243 -2.10 41.77 8.61
C LEU A 243 -1.44 42.20 7.31
#